data_AF-A0A2V9DJE0-F1
#
_entry.id   AF-A0A2V9DJE0-F1
#
_cell.length_a   1.000
_cell.length_b   1.000
_cell.length_c   1.000
_cell.angle_alpha   90.00
_cell.angle_beta   90.00
_cell.angle_gamma   90.00
#
_symmetry.space_group_name_H-M   'P 1'
#
loop_
_entity.id
_entity.type
_entity.pdbx_description
1 polymer ?
#
loop_
_entity_poly.entity_id
_entity_poly.type
_entity_poly.pdbx_seq_one_letter_code
_entity_poly.pdbx_strand_id
1 'polypeptide(L)'
;MVESYYKMAPGKADEWLELYRTQHLPVLKQRQREGRILQIVIYRPFLHQGEPAWDFKVILTYLDFAALGDRTHFDAIERRLYPDWDAHQRAERHRWEITVKHWDDLMVAMPAD
;
A
#
# COMPACT_ATOMS: atom_id res chain seq x y z
N MET A 1 2.22 13.19 -2.45
CA MET A 1 2.39 11.72 -2.54
C MET A 1 2.49 11.15 -1.15
N VAL A 2 2.17 9.87 -0.98
CA VAL A 2 2.36 9.15 0.29
C VAL A 2 3.39 8.07 0.08
N GLU A 3 4.42 8.05 0.93
CA GLU A 3 5.40 6.97 1.00
C GLU A 3 5.09 6.10 2.22
N SER A 4 4.69 4.85 1.98
CA SER A 4 4.36 3.87 3.01
C SER A 4 5.49 2.86 3.13
N TYR A 5 6.06 2.76 4.33
CA TYR A 5 7.16 1.86 4.62
C TYR A 5 6.67 0.67 5.43
N TYR A 6 7.17 -0.52 5.10
CA TYR A 6 6.76 -1.77 5.75
C TYR A 6 7.99 -2.57 6.15
N LYS A 7 8.04 -2.99 7.40
CA LYS A 7 8.96 -4.01 7.93
C LYS A 7 8.17 -5.24 8.33
N MET A 8 8.63 -6.42 7.90
CA MET A 8 7.94 -7.68 8.08
C MET A 8 8.66 -8.53 9.13
N ALA A 9 7.92 -9.44 9.75
CA ALA A 9 8.50 -10.48 10.59
C ALA A 9 9.52 -11.34 9.80
N PRO A 10 10.53 -11.92 10.46
CA PRO A 10 11.55 -12.73 9.78
C PRO A 10 10.95 -13.81 8.88
N GLY A 11 11.41 -13.87 7.62
CA GLY A 11 10.95 -14.85 6.63
C GLY A 11 9.56 -14.57 6.02
N LYS A 12 8.90 -13.45 6.35
CA LYS A 12 7.53 -13.14 5.90
C LYS A 12 7.43 -12.14 4.74
N ALA A 13 8.56 -11.68 4.19
CA ALA A 13 8.55 -10.63 3.15
C ALA A 13 7.83 -11.05 1.86
N ASP A 14 8.08 -12.25 1.34
CA ASP A 14 7.43 -12.71 0.10
C ASP A 14 5.94 -13.01 0.32
N GLU A 15 5.59 -13.56 1.49
CA GLU A 15 4.20 -13.79 1.89
C GLU A 15 3.42 -12.48 2.00
N TRP A 16 4.01 -11.47 2.63
CA TRP A 16 3.42 -10.12 2.71
C TRP A 16 3.22 -9.52 1.32
N LEU A 17 4.19 -9.67 0.41
CA LEU A 17 4.09 -9.13 -0.94
C LEU A 17 2.96 -9.81 -1.73
N GLU A 18 2.78 -11.12 -1.56
CA GLU A 18 1.68 -11.85 -2.20
C GLU A 18 0.32 -11.41 -1.67
N LEU A 19 0.17 -11.29 -0.34
CA LEU A 19 -1.04 -10.74 0.26
C LEU A 19 -1.30 -9.31 -0.21
N TYR A 20 -0.28 -8.46 -0.24
CA TYR A 20 -0.40 -7.09 -0.73
C TYR A 20 -0.88 -7.06 -2.19
N ARG A 21 -0.31 -7.91 -3.06
CA ARG A 21 -0.66 -7.97 -4.49
C ARG A 21 -2.06 -8.52 -4.75
N THR A 22 -2.51 -9.48 -3.95
CA THR A 22 -3.80 -10.15 -4.15
C THR A 22 -4.95 -9.48 -3.42
N GLN A 23 -4.69 -8.84 -2.28
CA GLN A 23 -5.71 -8.29 -1.40
C GLN A 23 -5.78 -6.75 -1.42
N HIS A 24 -4.64 -6.06 -1.53
CA HIS A 24 -4.61 -4.60 -1.37
C HIS A 24 -4.42 -3.85 -2.71
N LEU A 25 -3.46 -4.30 -3.51
CA LEU A 25 -3.11 -3.70 -4.78
C LEU A 25 -4.27 -3.63 -5.80
N PRO A 26 -5.20 -4.60 -5.89
CA PRO A 26 -6.32 -4.51 -6.83
C PRO A 26 -7.22 -3.30 -6.58
N VAL A 27 -7.46 -2.94 -5.31
CA VAL A 27 -8.22 -1.74 -4.93
C VAL A 27 -7.46 -0.48 -5.38
N LEU A 28 -6.16 -0.40 -5.11
CA LEU A 28 -5.32 0.72 -5.56
C LEU A 28 -5.27 0.84 -7.08
N LYS A 29 -5.15 -0.28 -7.79
CA LYS A 29 -5.15 -0.31 -9.26
C LYS A 29 -6.48 0.15 -9.85
N GLN A 30 -7.60 -0.16 -9.20
CA GLN A 30 -8.89 0.36 -9.61
C GLN A 30 -8.97 1.89 -9.42
N ARG A 31 -8.52 2.42 -8.27
CA ARG A 31 -8.42 3.86 -8.04
C ARG A 31 -7.47 4.54 -9.04
N GLN A 32 -6.41 3.85 -9.48
CA GLN A 32 -5.51 4.34 -10.53
C GLN A 32 -6.22 4.41 -11.89
N ARG A 33 -6.99 3.40 -12.28
CA ARG A 33 -7.78 3.42 -13.52
C ARG A 33 -8.80 4.55 -13.56
N GLU A 34 -9.33 4.93 -12.40
CA GLU A 34 -10.28 6.03 -12.23
C GLU A 34 -9.61 7.41 -12.11
N GLY A 35 -8.28 7.47 -12.21
CA GLY A 35 -7.51 8.73 -12.17
C GLY A 35 -7.33 9.32 -10.77
N ARG A 36 -7.81 8.65 -9.71
CA ARG A 36 -7.62 9.09 -8.31
C ARG A 36 -6.19 8.87 -7.80
N ILE A 37 -5.55 7.80 -8.29
CA ILE A 37 -4.13 7.53 -8.08
C ILE A 37 -3.41 7.71 -9.42
N LEU A 38 -2.47 8.64 -9.49
CA LEU A 38 -1.67 8.91 -10.67
C LEU A 38 -0.56 7.88 -10.83
N GLN A 39 0.05 7.43 -9.73
CA GLN A 39 1.17 6.49 -9.76
C GLN A 39 1.16 5.54 -8.57
N ILE A 40 1.55 4.28 -8.83
CA ILE A 40 1.80 3.25 -7.82
C ILE A 40 3.19 2.69 -8.09
N VAL A 41 4.09 2.78 -7.11
CA VAL A 41 5.43 2.19 -7.19
C VAL A 41 5.68 1.36 -5.93
N ILE A 42 6.30 0.19 -6.10
CA ILE A 42 6.71 -0.68 -4.98
C ILE A 42 8.21 -0.91 -5.11
N TYR A 43 8.95 -0.53 -4.08
CA TYR A 43 10.38 -0.77 -3.96
C TYR A 43 10.64 -1.87 -2.92
N ARG A 44 11.64 -2.70 -3.22
CA ARG A 44 12.34 -3.57 -2.25
C ARG A 44 13.80 -3.11 -2.23
N PRO A 45 14.47 -3.01 -1.06
CA PRO A 45 15.90 -2.73 -1.03
C PRO A 45 16.68 -3.78 -1.82
N PHE A 46 17.59 -3.34 -2.68
CA PHE A 46 18.52 -4.25 -3.37
C PHE A 46 19.71 -4.63 -2.46
N LEU A 47 20.14 -3.68 -1.62
CA LEU A 47 21.20 -3.86 -0.63
C LEU A 47 20.59 -3.82 0.77
N HIS A 48 21.27 -4.46 1.73
CA HIS A 48 20.95 -4.30 3.14
C HIS A 48 21.08 -2.83 3.52
N GLN A 49 19.99 -2.24 3.99
CA GLN A 49 19.97 -0.87 4.50
C GLN A 49 20.28 -0.85 5.99
N GLY A 50 20.77 0.29 6.48
CA GLY A 50 20.84 0.58 7.91
C GLY A 50 19.45 0.89 8.49
N GLU A 51 19.40 1.74 9.51
CA GLU A 51 18.15 2.09 10.20
C GLU A 51 17.58 3.45 9.73
N PRO A 52 16.22 3.62 9.67
CA PRO A 52 15.22 2.62 9.99
C PRO A 52 15.13 1.53 8.90
N ALA A 53 15.18 0.27 9.32
CA ALA A 53 15.08 -0.85 8.38
C ALA A 53 13.63 -1.06 7.90
N TRP A 54 13.46 -1.34 6.62
CA TRP A 54 12.20 -1.71 5.96
C TRP A 54 12.47 -2.74 4.85
N ASP A 55 11.48 -3.56 4.52
CA ASP A 55 11.59 -4.55 3.43
C ASP A 55 10.83 -4.11 2.17
N PHE A 56 9.78 -3.29 2.31
CA PHE A 56 9.11 -2.66 1.18
C PHE A 56 8.80 -1.18 1.44
N LYS A 57 8.86 -0.40 0.36
CA LYS A 57 8.31 0.96 0.29
C LYS A 57 7.30 1.04 -0.83
N VAL A 58 6.10 1.52 -0.54
CA VAL A 58 5.05 1.78 -1.53
C VAL A 58 4.90 3.29 -1.68
N ILE A 59 4.98 3.80 -2.90
CA ILE A 59 4.70 5.21 -3.19
C ILE A 59 3.40 5.32 -3.96
N LEU A 60 2.48 6.11 -3.41
CA LEU A 60 1.20 6.46 -4.04
C LEU A 60 1.15 7.96 -4.32
N THR A 61 1.07 8.31 -5.59
CA THR A 61 0.81 9.69 -6.02
C THR A 61 -0.69 9.83 -6.26
N TYR A 62 -1.38 10.60 -5.43
CA TYR A 62 -2.80 10.89 -5.58
C TYR A 62 -3.02 12.12 -6.44
N LEU A 63 -4.20 12.22 -7.08
CA LEU A 63 -4.61 13.39 -7.85
C LEU A 63 -4.64 14.65 -6.98
N ASP A 64 -5.27 14.53 -5.81
CA ASP A 64 -5.42 15.60 -4.83
C ASP A 64 -5.67 15.02 -3.42
N PHE A 65 -5.85 15.90 -2.42
CA PHE A 65 -6.14 15.52 -1.05
C PHE A 65 -7.51 14.86 -0.86
N ALA A 66 -8.50 15.20 -1.67
CA ALA A 66 -9.81 14.55 -1.61
C ALA A 66 -9.69 13.08 -2.06
N ALA A 67 -8.97 12.84 -3.16
CA ALA A 67 -8.66 11.52 -3.65
C ALA A 67 -7.83 10.70 -2.66
N LEU A 68 -6.96 11.30 -1.85
CA LEU A 68 -6.24 10.62 -0.76
C LEU A 68 -7.19 10.18 0.37
N GLY A 69 -8.01 11.11 0.88
CA GLY A 69 -8.85 10.91 2.07
C GLY A 69 -10.17 10.14 1.85
N ASP A 70 -10.54 9.84 0.61
CA ASP A 70 -11.83 9.22 0.27
C ASP A 70 -11.89 7.72 0.62
N ARG A 71 -12.10 7.42 1.91
CA ARG A 71 -12.28 6.06 2.44
C ARG A 71 -13.56 5.41 1.95
N THR A 72 -14.66 6.16 1.83
CA THR A 72 -15.95 5.63 1.35
C THR A 72 -15.82 5.03 -0.06
N HIS A 73 -15.10 5.71 -0.94
CA HIS A 73 -14.84 5.20 -2.28
C HIS A 73 -13.92 3.96 -2.28
N PHE A 74 -12.88 3.95 -1.43
CA PHE A 74 -12.02 2.77 -1.27
C PHE A 74 -12.83 1.55 -0.83
N ASP A 75 -13.69 1.70 0.19
CA ASP A 75 -14.52 0.61 0.74
C ASP A 75 -15.51 0.09 -0.31
N ALA A 76 -16.08 0.98 -1.13
CA ALA A 76 -16.98 0.60 -2.21
C ALA A 76 -16.29 -0.26 -3.28
N ILE A 77 -15.04 0.07 -3.64
CA ILE A 77 -14.24 -0.77 -4.56
C ILE A 77 -13.92 -2.11 -3.89
N GLU A 78 -13.47 -2.10 -2.64
CA GLU A 78 -13.09 -3.31 -1.90
C GLU A 78 -14.28 -4.29 -1.83
N ARG A 79 -15.46 -3.82 -1.44
CA ARG A 79 -16.71 -4.61 -1.40
C ARG A 79 -17.12 -5.16 -2.76
N ARG A 80 -16.82 -4.44 -3.84
CA ARG A 80 -17.12 -4.89 -5.21
C ARG A 80 -16.13 -5.94 -5.70
N LEU A 81 -14.85 -5.79 -5.38
CA LEU A 81 -13.79 -6.69 -5.85
C LEU A 81 -13.74 -8.01 -5.09
N TYR A 82 -14.16 -8.03 -3.82
CA TYR A 82 -14.06 -9.18 -2.93
C TYR A 82 -15.44 -9.70 -2.50
N PRO A 83 -16.10 -10.57 -3.31
CA PRO A 83 -17.39 -11.14 -2.97
C PRO A 83 -17.34 -12.08 -1.76
N ASP A 84 -16.23 -12.82 -1.58
CA ASP A 84 -15.93 -13.52 -0.32
C ASP A 84 -15.27 -12.54 0.66
N TRP A 85 -16.12 -11.76 1.31
CA TRP A 85 -15.69 -10.70 2.21
C TRP A 85 -14.90 -11.22 3.42
N ASP A 86 -15.31 -12.36 3.97
CA ASP A 86 -14.66 -12.92 5.16
C ASP A 86 -13.27 -13.46 4.84
N ALA A 87 -13.08 -14.08 3.67
CA ALA A 87 -11.76 -14.50 3.22
C ALA A 87 -10.83 -13.31 3.00
N HIS A 88 -11.32 -12.26 2.32
CA HIS A 88 -10.55 -11.04 2.10
C HIS A 88 -10.14 -10.38 3.42
N GLN A 89 -11.07 -10.23 4.36
CA GLN A 89 -10.80 -9.64 5.67
C GLN A 89 -9.81 -10.48 6.50
N ARG A 90 -9.87 -11.83 6.41
CA ARG A 90 -8.84 -12.69 7.04
C ARG A 90 -7.46 -12.46 6.43
N ALA A 91 -7.38 -12.35 5.11
CA ALA A 91 -6.12 -12.15 4.40
C ALA A 91 -5.51 -10.76 4.66
N GLU A 92 -6.31 -9.69 4.67
CA GLU A 92 -5.85 -8.34 5.03
C GLU A 92 -5.40 -8.27 6.50
N ARG A 93 -6.14 -8.91 7.43
CA ARG A 93 -5.68 -9.01 8.83
C ARG A 93 -4.33 -9.71 8.93
N HIS A 94 -4.18 -10.85 8.26
CA HIS A 94 -2.94 -11.61 8.26
C HIS A 94 -1.77 -10.80 7.68
N ARG A 95 -2.00 -10.02 6.61
CA ARG A 95 -0.99 -9.11 6.04
C ARG A 95 -0.49 -8.10 7.08
N TRP A 96 -1.37 -7.59 7.93
CA TRP A 96 -1.01 -6.69 9.03
C TRP A 96 -0.36 -7.41 10.21
N GLU A 97 -0.81 -8.61 10.56
CA GLU A 97 -0.21 -9.42 11.64
C GLU A 97 1.28 -9.71 11.40
N ILE A 98 1.68 -9.93 10.13
CA ILE A 98 3.08 -10.15 9.76
C ILE A 98 3.89 -8.86 9.52
N THR A 99 3.27 -7.69 9.65
CA THR A 99 3.92 -6.37 9.55
C THR A 99 4.34 -5.90 10.95
N VAL A 100 5.64 -5.87 11.24
CA VAL A 100 6.16 -5.51 12.58
C VAL A 100 6.42 -4.01 12.76
N LYS A 101 6.59 -3.26 11.67
CA LYS A 101 6.68 -1.80 11.70
C LYS A 101 6.10 -1.21 10.42
N HIS A 102 5.37 -0.11 10.56
CA HIS A 102 4.81 0.64 9.46
C HIS A 102 4.77 2.12 9.80
N TRP A 103 5.07 2.97 8.82
CA TRP A 103 4.88 4.42 8.89
C TRP A 103 4.61 4.97 7.49
N ASP A 104 3.99 6.15 7.46
CA ASP A 104 3.66 6.88 6.25
C ASP A 104 4.24 8.30 6.30
N ASP A 105 4.88 8.72 5.22
CA ASP A 105 5.31 10.09 5.01
C ASP A 105 4.42 10.76 3.95
N LEU A 106 3.73 11.83 4.33
CA LEU A 106 2.99 12.67 3.40
C LEU A 106 3.94 13.74 2.85
N MET A 107 4.25 13.64 1.56
CA MET A 107 5.22 14.50 0.89
C MET A 107 4.56 15.40 -0.14
N VAL A 108 4.97 16.66 -0.16
CA VAL A 108 4.66 17.63 -1.21
C VAL A 108 5.91 17.82 -2.06
N ALA A 109 5.78 17.75 -3.38
CA ALA A 109 6.89 18.03 -4.27
C ALA A 109 7.19 19.54 -4.25
N MET A 110 8.47 19.89 -4.13
CA MET A 110 8.93 21.27 -4.23
C MET A 110 9.45 21.54 -5.65
N PRO A 111 9.27 22.76 -6.19
CA PRO A 111 9.97 23.17 -7.41
C PRO A 111 11.48 22.96 -7.26
N ALA A 112 12.12 22.55 -8.35
CA ALA A 112 13.56 22.37 -8.38
C ALA A 112 14.30 23.68 -8.77
N ASP A 113 13.53 24.66 -9.24
CA ASP A 113 13.92 25.95 -9.80
C ASP A 113 13.13 27.11 -9.17
#